data_AF-A0A940LD16-F1
#
_entry.id   AF-A0A940LD16-F1
#
_cell.length_a   1.000
_cell.length_b   1.000
_cell.length_c   1.000
_cell.angle_alpha   90.00
_cell.angle_beta   90.00
_cell.angle_gamma   90.00
#
_symmetry.space_group_name_H-M   'P 1'
#
loop_
_entity.id
_entity.type
_entity.pdbx_description
1 polymer ?
#
loop_
_entity_poly.entity_id
_entity_poly.type
_entity_poly.pdbx_seq_one_letter_code
_entity_poly.pdbx_strand_id
1 'polypeptide(L)'
;IYSVCSDCNSKLGSRVDSKLVNHTFMEFARYRHKIRGKKGGLSNPFAGVGVLSDDPEQKIRTEMDDDGNFVTRLLPKIPKLESGSTHIQFSIDAADRHLKDTVIDKILKRNGIDRSQVNFYEETERSERPEIHQMMLFDISDFKIGLLKIAYEFTIDTLPAYFEDEVGKIIADILHRGDLQAMKGKVQFFGNGFTKKILKPLEHLVDFENDNHYLVLIEAKALGLICQVNLFNSISIAIQMSTKQGYLDRNIIVGINDIRKCTFEKLDICELVKRTYSSNEYAFQFWFATKDQLSDFEAFQSNTEYEYYYENDRIPFYDRWGRIRYTSINDKLLQPNLSHVAEGDDVNEIITKIELDEELFVMLSPGMRFVQVAAVRIIQRRIGKV
;
A
#
# COMPACT_ATOMS: atom_id res chain seq x y z
N ILE A 1 8.11 7.79 19.18
CA ILE A 1 9.57 8.09 19.10
C ILE A 1 10.20 8.39 20.48
N TYR A 2 9.44 8.61 21.57
CA TYR A 2 10.00 8.87 22.91
C TYR A 2 10.27 7.62 23.77
N SER A 3 10.03 6.42 23.23
CA SER A 3 10.05 5.15 23.99
C SER A 3 11.34 4.34 23.84
N VAL A 4 12.33 4.82 23.06
CA VAL A 4 13.63 4.16 22.87
C VAL A 4 14.77 5.14 23.11
N CYS A 5 15.84 4.69 23.77
CA CYS A 5 17.03 5.51 23.98
C CYS A 5 17.78 5.77 22.66
N SER A 6 18.68 6.77 22.66
CA SER A 6 19.49 7.13 21.49
C SER A 6 20.29 5.95 20.92
N ASP A 7 20.84 5.10 21.79
CA ASP A 7 21.68 3.97 21.40
C ASP A 7 20.85 2.88 20.72
N CYS A 8 19.67 2.56 21.27
CA CYS A 8 18.73 1.63 20.65
C CYS A 8 18.25 2.15 19.31
N ASN A 9 17.87 3.43 19.23
CA ASN A 9 17.43 4.04 17.97
C ASN A 9 18.55 4.04 16.91
N SER A 10 19.81 4.28 17.31
CA SER A 10 20.96 4.22 16.42
C SER A 10 21.24 2.79 15.91
N LYS A 11 21.12 1.78 16.79
CA LYS A 11 21.26 0.37 16.42
C LYS A 11 20.15 -0.08 15.46
N LEU A 12 18.90 0.27 15.74
CA LEU A 12 17.77 0.02 14.84
C LEU A 12 17.98 0.70 13.48
N GLY A 13 18.39 1.97 13.48
CA GLY A 13 18.67 2.72 12.26
C GLY A 13 19.74 2.06 11.37
N SER A 14 20.83 1.59 11.98
CA SER A 14 21.97 1.01 11.25
C SER A 14 21.79 -0.46 10.86
N ARG A 15 21.06 -1.26 11.65
CA ARG A 15 20.95 -2.72 11.44
C ARG A 15 19.60 -3.19 10.91
N VAL A 16 18.53 -2.44 11.17
CA VAL A 16 17.15 -2.82 10.85
C VAL A 16 16.60 -1.91 9.75
N ASP A 17 16.49 -0.61 10.01
CA ASP A 17 15.85 0.34 9.09
C ASP A 17 16.63 0.45 7.77
N SER A 18 17.96 0.46 7.85
CA SER A 18 18.85 0.54 6.69
C SER A 18 18.60 -0.57 5.66
N LYS A 19 18.18 -1.76 6.09
CA LYS A 19 17.90 -2.91 5.20
C LYS A 19 16.70 -2.65 4.29
N LEU A 20 15.71 -1.91 4.80
CA LEU A 20 14.54 -1.51 4.03
C LEU A 20 14.80 -0.19 3.28
N VAL A 21 15.31 0.84 3.97
CA VAL A 21 15.48 2.19 3.39
C VAL A 21 16.47 2.22 2.22
N ASN A 22 17.48 1.35 2.23
CA ASN A 22 18.47 1.22 1.16
C ASN A 22 18.13 0.06 0.19
N HIS A 23 16.95 -0.54 0.30
CA HIS A 23 16.49 -1.51 -0.67
C HIS A 23 16.24 -0.83 -2.02
N THR A 24 16.61 -1.46 -3.14
CA THR A 24 16.51 -0.89 -4.49
C THR A 24 15.13 -0.29 -4.79
N PHE A 25 14.04 -1.01 -4.51
CA PHE A 25 12.68 -0.47 -4.73
C PHE A 25 12.32 0.71 -3.81
N MET A 26 12.91 0.81 -2.62
CA MET A 26 12.74 2.00 -1.77
C MET A 26 13.57 3.17 -2.28
N GLU A 27 14.73 2.94 -2.88
CA GLU A 27 15.48 4.00 -3.57
C GLU A 27 14.69 4.55 -4.77
N PHE A 28 14.07 3.69 -5.58
CA PHE A 28 13.15 4.11 -6.65
C PHE A 28 11.96 4.90 -6.11
N ALA A 29 11.31 4.42 -5.04
CA ALA A 29 10.19 5.13 -4.42
C ALA A 29 10.62 6.52 -3.91
N ARG A 30 11.77 6.61 -3.25
CA ARG A 30 12.33 7.87 -2.76
C ARG A 30 12.69 8.82 -3.88
N TYR A 31 13.27 8.33 -4.97
CA TYR A 31 13.55 9.13 -6.17
C TYR A 31 12.25 9.69 -6.76
N ARG A 32 11.26 8.82 -7.03
CA ARG A 32 9.96 9.19 -7.60
C ARG A 32 9.24 10.24 -6.76
N HIS A 33 9.33 10.13 -5.45
CA HIS A 33 8.67 11.03 -4.48
C HIS A 33 9.56 12.18 -4.00
N LYS A 34 10.76 12.34 -4.58
CA LYS A 34 11.75 13.37 -4.19
C LYS A 34 12.08 13.37 -2.68
N ILE A 35 12.05 12.20 -2.04
CA ILE A 35 12.31 12.02 -0.61
C ILE A 35 13.82 12.06 -0.34
N ARG A 36 14.27 13.21 0.17
CA ARG A 36 15.67 13.45 0.53
C ARG A 36 16.04 12.77 1.85
N GLY A 37 17.26 12.25 1.91
CA GLY A 37 17.80 11.69 3.15
C GLY A 37 18.18 12.78 4.16
N LYS A 38 18.61 12.37 5.36
CA LYS A 38 19.05 13.31 6.43
C LYS A 38 20.14 14.30 6.01
N LYS A 39 21.00 13.91 5.07
CA LYS A 39 22.07 14.76 4.51
C LYS A 39 21.61 15.61 3.31
N GLY A 40 20.30 15.65 3.02
CA GLY A 40 19.72 16.44 1.92
C GLY A 40 19.79 15.80 0.53
N GLY A 41 20.60 14.74 0.33
CA GLY A 41 20.74 14.08 -0.96
C GLY A 41 19.53 13.22 -1.36
N LEU A 42 19.17 13.26 -2.65
CA LEU A 42 18.26 12.31 -3.28
C LEU A 42 19.01 10.99 -3.56
N SER A 43 18.31 9.85 -3.51
CA SER A 43 18.91 8.57 -3.86
C SER A 43 18.98 8.42 -5.38
N ASN A 44 20.11 7.97 -5.91
CA ASN A 44 20.23 7.60 -7.32
C ASN A 44 19.97 6.09 -7.47
N PRO A 45 18.79 5.65 -7.96
CA PRO A 45 18.48 4.23 -8.09
C PRO A 45 19.27 3.54 -9.21
N PHE A 46 19.90 4.31 -10.11
CA PHE A 46 20.79 3.81 -11.17
C PHE A 46 22.27 3.95 -10.81
N ALA A 47 22.60 4.23 -9.54
CA ALA A 47 23.98 4.28 -9.10
C ALA A 47 24.67 2.94 -9.39
N GLY A 48 25.89 3.01 -9.93
CA GLY A 48 26.63 1.82 -10.32
C GLY A 48 27.46 2.05 -11.57
N VAL A 49 27.97 0.95 -12.12
CA VAL A 49 28.69 0.95 -13.40
C VAL A 49 27.88 0.13 -14.38
N GLY A 50 27.50 0.76 -15.50
CA GLY A 50 26.96 0.10 -16.67
C GLY A 50 28.01 -0.01 -17.78
N VAL A 51 27.57 -0.51 -18.92
CA VAL A 51 28.33 -0.54 -20.17
C VAL A 51 27.47 -0.04 -21.31
N LEU A 52 28.10 0.43 -22.39
CA LEU A 52 27.40 0.67 -23.63
C LEU A 52 27.07 -0.66 -24.32
N SER A 53 25.91 -0.73 -24.96
CA SER A 53 25.46 -1.95 -25.65
C SER A 53 26.27 -2.24 -26.92
N ASP A 54 26.72 -1.20 -27.62
CA ASP A 54 27.56 -1.26 -28.81
C ASP A 54 29.06 -1.40 -28.49
N ASP A 55 29.48 -0.99 -27.28
CA ASP A 55 30.82 -1.19 -26.75
C ASP A 55 30.80 -1.70 -25.30
N PRO A 56 30.75 -3.02 -25.08
CA PRO A 56 30.71 -3.62 -23.74
C PRO A 56 31.95 -3.34 -22.87
N GLU A 57 33.05 -2.87 -23.45
CA GLU A 57 34.24 -2.47 -22.69
C GLU A 57 34.18 -1.00 -22.23
N GLN A 58 33.35 -0.17 -22.89
CA GLN A 58 33.13 1.21 -22.50
C GLN A 58 32.22 1.25 -21.27
N LYS A 59 32.85 1.43 -20.12
CA LYS A 59 32.14 1.59 -18.85
C LYS A 59 31.52 2.98 -18.76
N ILE A 60 30.34 3.03 -18.17
CA ILE A 60 29.59 4.26 -17.93
C ILE A 60 29.10 4.32 -16.48
N ARG A 61 28.84 5.52 -15.99
CA ARG A 61 28.18 5.76 -14.72
C ARG A 61 27.01 6.71 -14.93
N THR A 62 25.87 6.39 -14.33
CA THR A 62 24.74 7.32 -14.23
C THR A 62 24.86 8.08 -12.92
N GLU A 63 24.99 9.39 -13.00
CA GLU A 63 25.05 10.33 -11.88
C GLU A 63 23.76 11.15 -11.82
N MET A 64 23.59 11.95 -10.76
CA MET A 64 22.51 12.93 -10.68
C MET A 64 23.11 14.32 -10.55
N ASP A 65 22.52 15.29 -11.25
CA ASP A 65 22.83 16.71 -11.06
C ASP A 65 22.15 17.27 -9.79
N ASP A 66 22.37 18.55 -9.51
CA ASP A 66 21.83 19.25 -8.33
C ASP A 66 20.28 19.35 -8.35
N ASP A 67 19.68 19.27 -9.54
CA ASP A 67 18.23 19.28 -9.76
C ASP A 67 17.61 17.87 -9.65
N GLY A 68 18.45 16.84 -9.59
CA GLY A 68 18.07 15.44 -9.49
C GLY A 68 17.82 14.76 -10.83
N ASN A 69 18.27 15.34 -11.95
CA ASN A 69 18.20 14.71 -13.26
C ASN A 69 19.38 13.75 -13.45
N PHE A 70 19.15 12.66 -14.19
CA PHE A 70 20.20 11.71 -14.51
C PHE A 70 21.16 12.25 -15.57
N VAL A 71 22.45 12.14 -15.31
CA VAL A 71 23.53 12.49 -16.23
C VAL A 71 24.41 11.27 -16.44
N THR A 72 24.61 10.86 -17.68
CA THR A 72 25.52 9.75 -18.00
C THR A 72 26.94 10.28 -18.18
N ARG A 73 27.90 9.60 -17.54
CA ARG A 73 29.34 9.84 -17.65
C ARG A 73 30.03 8.64 -18.26
N LEU A 74 30.90 8.86 -19.23
CA LEU A 74 31.82 7.83 -19.71
C LEU A 74 32.98 7.69 -18.73
N LEU A 75 33.24 6.47 -18.25
CA LEU A 75 34.48 6.20 -17.53
C LEU A 75 35.62 6.04 -18.54
N PRO A 76 36.85 6.47 -18.21
CA PRO A 76 37.96 6.34 -19.16
C PRO A 76 38.18 4.90 -19.62
N LYS A 77 38.14 4.65 -20.93
CA LYS A 77 38.50 3.35 -21.52
C LYS A 77 39.98 3.39 -21.85
N ILE A 78 40.78 2.72 -21.02
CA ILE A 78 42.22 2.61 -21.17
C ILE A 78 42.55 1.19 -21.63
N PRO A 79 43.12 0.98 -22.82
CA PRO A 79 43.42 -0.36 -23.33
C PRO A 79 44.56 -0.99 -22.53
N LYS A 80 44.62 -2.32 -22.55
CA LYS A 80 45.84 -3.03 -22.18
C LYS A 80 46.80 -2.95 -23.38
N LEU A 81 47.99 -2.42 -23.13
CA LEU A 81 49.06 -2.40 -24.13
C LEU A 81 49.66 -3.80 -24.28
N GLU A 82 49.71 -4.31 -25.50
CA GLU A 82 50.42 -5.54 -25.82
C GLU A 82 51.90 -5.23 -26.15
N SER A 83 52.78 -6.21 -25.99
CA SER A 83 54.19 -6.06 -26.34
C SER A 83 54.33 -5.72 -27.83
N GLY A 84 54.86 -4.54 -28.14
CA GLY A 84 55.08 -4.07 -29.52
C GLY A 84 54.01 -3.15 -30.09
N SER A 85 53.00 -2.74 -29.30
CA SER A 85 52.01 -1.75 -29.74
C SER A 85 52.68 -0.41 -30.09
N THR A 86 52.41 0.10 -31.29
CA THR A 86 52.88 1.41 -31.78
C THR A 86 51.84 2.52 -31.63
N HIS A 87 50.61 2.16 -31.27
CA HIS A 87 49.47 3.08 -31.12
C HIS A 87 48.76 2.81 -29.80
N ILE A 88 48.37 3.87 -29.10
CA ILE A 88 47.58 3.84 -27.86
C ILE A 88 46.33 4.67 -28.08
N GLN A 89 45.16 4.04 -28.01
CA GLN A 89 43.87 4.73 -28.10
C GLN A 89 43.16 4.65 -26.76
N PHE A 90 42.74 5.78 -26.19
CA PHE A 90 41.93 5.80 -24.98
C PHE A 90 40.81 6.84 -25.13
N SER A 91 39.72 6.66 -24.38
CA SER A 91 38.61 7.61 -24.32
C SER A 91 38.49 8.24 -22.94
N ILE A 92 37.97 9.46 -22.87
CA ILE A 92 37.57 10.16 -21.64
C ILE A 92 36.24 10.87 -21.90
N ASP A 93 35.44 11.10 -20.85
CA ASP A 93 34.23 11.91 -20.96
C ASP A 93 34.58 13.34 -21.40
N ALA A 94 33.74 13.94 -22.25
CA ALA A 94 33.98 15.29 -22.75
C ALA A 94 34.05 16.34 -21.63
N ALA A 95 33.34 16.15 -20.51
CA ALA A 95 33.45 17.07 -19.37
C ALA A 95 34.76 16.91 -18.59
N ASP A 96 35.38 15.73 -18.68
CA ASP A 96 36.66 15.42 -18.04
C ASP A 96 37.84 15.75 -18.96
N ARG A 97 37.63 16.44 -20.08
CA ARG A 97 38.67 16.86 -21.02
C ARG A 97 39.82 17.62 -20.34
N HIS A 98 39.53 18.36 -19.27
CA HIS A 98 40.54 19.06 -18.47
C HIS A 98 41.53 18.11 -17.76
N LEU A 99 41.19 16.83 -17.58
CA LEU A 99 42.04 15.79 -16.99
C LEU A 99 42.88 15.04 -18.02
N LYS A 100 42.74 15.34 -19.32
CA LYS A 100 43.36 14.61 -20.43
C LYS A 100 44.86 14.37 -20.23
N ASP A 101 45.62 15.44 -19.97
CA ASP A 101 47.08 15.32 -19.83
C ASP A 101 47.49 14.49 -18.62
N THR A 102 46.73 14.57 -17.54
CA THR A 102 46.95 13.73 -16.34
C THR A 102 46.72 12.25 -16.64
N VAL A 103 45.72 11.92 -17.47
CA VAL A 103 45.46 10.54 -17.89
C VAL A 103 46.58 10.04 -18.80
N ILE A 104 47.00 10.85 -19.78
CA ILE A 104 48.13 10.54 -20.67
C ILE A 104 49.39 10.24 -19.86
N ASP A 105 49.78 11.11 -18.93
CA ASP A 105 51.00 10.93 -18.13
C ASP A 105 50.95 9.64 -17.30
N LYS A 106 49.79 9.28 -16.76
CA LYS A 106 49.60 8.01 -16.04
C LYS A 106 49.77 6.81 -16.95
N ILE A 107 49.25 6.85 -18.18
CA ILE A 107 49.39 5.76 -19.14
C ILE A 107 50.86 5.60 -19.56
N LEU A 108 51.52 6.69 -19.94
CA LEU A 108 52.93 6.67 -20.37
C LEU A 108 53.85 6.17 -19.26
N LYS A 109 53.70 6.70 -18.04
CA LYS A 109 54.49 6.28 -16.87
C LYS A 109 54.29 4.81 -16.52
N ARG A 110 53.05 4.29 -16.62
CA ARG A 110 52.76 2.87 -16.36
C ARG A 110 53.44 1.94 -17.36
N ASN A 111 53.68 2.41 -18.57
CA ASN A 111 54.27 1.62 -19.66
C ASN A 111 55.73 1.97 -19.96
N GLY A 112 56.36 2.86 -19.16
CA GLY A 112 57.76 3.24 -19.33
C GLY A 112 58.06 4.02 -20.62
N ILE A 113 57.08 4.72 -21.18
CA ILE A 113 57.21 5.45 -22.44
C ILE A 113 57.52 6.92 -22.14
N ASP A 114 58.52 7.49 -22.82
CA ASP A 114 58.81 8.93 -22.75
C ASP A 114 57.78 9.71 -23.59
N ARG A 115 57.19 10.75 -22.97
CA ARG A 115 56.22 11.64 -23.62
C ARG A 115 56.78 12.33 -24.85
N SER A 116 58.09 12.61 -24.89
CA SER A 116 58.75 13.24 -26.04
C SER A 116 58.70 12.38 -27.32
N GLN A 117 58.48 11.06 -27.18
CA GLN A 117 58.49 10.09 -28.27
C GLN A 117 57.11 9.80 -28.83
N VAL A 118 56.07 10.48 -28.36
CA VAL A 118 54.67 10.19 -28.68
C VAL A 118 54.02 11.39 -29.35
N ASN A 119 53.34 11.14 -30.47
CA ASN A 119 52.48 12.11 -31.12
C ASN A 119 51.04 11.98 -30.62
N PHE A 120 50.37 13.11 -30.39
CA PHE A 120 49.02 13.15 -29.85
C PHE A 120 48.02 13.59 -30.92
N TYR A 121 46.94 12.83 -31.06
CA TYR A 121 45.79 13.15 -31.89
C TYR A 121 44.53 13.07 -31.03
N GLU A 122 43.58 13.96 -31.26
CA GLU A 122 42.33 14.04 -30.49
C GLU A 122 41.16 14.12 -31.45
N GLU A 123 40.17 13.26 -31.21
CA GLU A 123 38.90 13.24 -31.91
C GLU A 123 37.77 13.32 -30.87
N THR A 124 36.62 13.85 -31.27
CA THR A 124 35.43 13.92 -30.42
C THR A 124 34.31 13.16 -31.09
N GLU A 125 33.83 12.12 -30.42
CA GLU A 125 32.68 11.34 -30.84
C GLU A 125 31.45 11.72 -30.02
N ARG A 126 30.28 11.71 -30.67
CA ARG A 126 29.00 11.96 -30.01
C ARG A 126 28.02 10.86 -30.38
N SER A 127 27.46 10.22 -29.36
CA SER A 127 26.31 9.32 -29.51
C SER A 127 25.03 10.06 -29.12
N GLU A 128 24.01 10.03 -29.97
CA GLU A 128 22.74 10.72 -29.71
C GLU A 128 21.80 9.92 -28.81
N ARG A 129 21.86 8.58 -28.86
CA ARG A 129 20.98 7.68 -28.12
C ARG A 129 21.73 6.42 -27.71
N PRO A 130 22.72 6.53 -26.79
CA PRO A 130 23.44 5.36 -26.31
C PRO A 130 22.47 4.42 -25.59
N GLU A 131 22.50 3.14 -25.97
CA GLU A 131 21.85 2.10 -25.18
C GLU A 131 22.81 1.66 -24.07
N ILE A 132 22.31 1.63 -22.84
CA ILE A 132 23.09 1.35 -21.64
C ILE A 132 22.57 0.06 -21.02
N HIS A 133 23.48 -0.89 -20.80
CA HIS A 133 23.19 -2.11 -20.05
C HIS A 133 23.81 -2.02 -18.66
N GLN A 134 22.98 -2.20 -17.64
CA GLN A 134 23.40 -2.20 -16.24
C GLN A 134 22.74 -3.35 -15.48
N MET A 135 23.55 -4.06 -14.69
CA MET A 135 23.07 -5.09 -13.79
C MET A 135 22.70 -4.48 -12.44
N MET A 136 21.47 -4.72 -11.99
CA MET A 136 21.01 -4.34 -10.66
C MET A 136 20.80 -5.60 -9.81
N LEU A 137 21.39 -5.59 -8.61
CA LEU A 137 21.16 -6.62 -7.60
C LEU A 137 20.21 -6.04 -6.55
N PHE A 138 19.22 -6.82 -6.15
CA PHE A 138 18.30 -6.46 -5.08
C PHE A 138 18.17 -7.61 -4.08
N ASP A 139 17.91 -7.26 -2.82
CA ASP A 139 17.76 -8.20 -1.74
C ASP A 139 16.32 -8.74 -1.67
N ILE A 140 16.17 -10.06 -1.57
CA ILE A 140 14.86 -10.71 -1.50
C ILE A 140 14.47 -11.13 -0.07
N SER A 141 15.31 -10.86 0.93
CA SER A 141 15.18 -11.45 2.26
C SER A 141 15.41 -10.46 3.41
N ASP A 142 16.56 -9.80 3.45
CA ASP A 142 16.99 -9.03 4.63
C ASP A 142 16.15 -7.77 4.87
N PHE A 143 15.59 -7.16 3.82
CA PHE A 143 14.71 -5.98 3.90
C PHE A 143 13.46 -6.22 4.76
N LYS A 144 13.06 -7.48 4.90
CA LYS A 144 11.89 -7.89 5.69
C LYS A 144 12.02 -7.53 7.17
N ILE A 145 13.24 -7.37 7.70
CA ILE A 145 13.43 -6.95 9.10
C ILE A 145 12.93 -5.52 9.35
N GLY A 146 13.04 -4.63 8.36
CA GLY A 146 12.47 -3.29 8.45
C GLY A 146 10.94 -3.32 8.43
N LEU A 147 10.35 -4.20 7.65
CA LEU A 147 8.89 -4.41 7.63
C LEU A 147 8.39 -5.03 8.94
N LEU A 148 9.17 -5.96 9.51
CA LEU A 148 8.90 -6.54 10.82
C LEU A 148 8.87 -5.49 11.92
N LYS A 149 9.80 -4.53 11.89
CA LYS A 149 9.79 -3.40 12.83
C LYS A 149 8.52 -2.57 12.71
N ILE A 150 8.14 -2.18 11.49
CA ILE A 150 6.92 -1.40 11.23
C ILE A 150 5.68 -2.14 11.77
N ALA A 151 5.57 -3.43 11.46
CA ALA A 151 4.48 -4.27 11.95
C ALA A 151 4.45 -4.37 13.47
N TYR A 152 5.60 -4.59 14.10
CA TYR A 152 5.73 -4.69 15.56
C TYR A 152 5.34 -3.39 16.27
N GLU A 153 5.86 -2.25 15.81
CA GLU A 153 5.54 -0.94 16.37
C GLU A 153 4.05 -0.63 16.24
N PHE A 154 3.46 -0.88 15.07
CA PHE A 154 2.03 -0.68 14.85
C PHE A 154 1.17 -1.60 15.72
N THR A 155 1.59 -2.85 15.89
CA THR A 155 0.84 -3.83 16.71
C THR A 155 0.84 -3.41 18.18
N ILE A 156 1.98 -3.02 18.75
CA ILE A 156 2.04 -2.55 20.14
C ILE A 156 1.27 -1.26 20.35
N ASP A 157 1.44 -0.30 19.45
CA ASP A 157 0.76 1.01 19.54
C ASP A 157 -0.76 0.88 19.41
N THR A 158 -1.24 -0.19 18.76
CA THR A 158 -2.67 -0.44 18.57
C THR A 158 -3.25 -1.37 19.64
N LEU A 159 -2.47 -2.35 20.09
CA LEU A 159 -2.92 -3.41 20.99
C LEU A 159 -1.95 -3.51 22.18
N PRO A 160 -2.14 -2.71 23.26
CA PRO A 160 -1.21 -2.70 24.38
C PRO A 160 -0.97 -4.08 25.02
N ALA A 161 -1.99 -4.96 25.04
CA ALA A 161 -1.88 -6.33 25.54
C ALA A 161 -0.88 -7.20 24.77
N TYR A 162 -0.58 -6.86 23.52
CA TYR A 162 0.39 -7.57 22.69
C TYR A 162 1.82 -7.48 23.23
N PHE A 163 2.13 -6.48 24.06
CA PHE A 163 3.46 -6.35 24.66
C PHE A 163 3.88 -7.59 25.47
N GLU A 164 2.91 -8.30 26.06
CA GLU A 164 3.17 -9.52 26.84
C GLU A 164 3.19 -10.80 26.00
N ASP A 165 2.89 -10.71 24.69
CA ASP A 165 2.82 -11.86 23.79
C ASP A 165 4.19 -12.54 23.60
N GLU A 166 4.19 -13.87 23.54
CA GLU A 166 5.42 -14.67 23.41
C GLU A 166 6.10 -14.45 22.05
N VAL A 167 5.31 -14.38 20.97
CA VAL A 167 5.82 -14.08 19.63
C VAL A 167 6.27 -12.63 19.58
N GLY A 168 5.52 -11.71 20.21
CA GLY A 168 5.92 -10.31 20.37
C GLY A 168 7.29 -10.15 21.05
N LYS A 169 7.55 -10.88 22.13
CA LYS A 169 8.85 -10.88 22.83
C LYS A 169 9.98 -11.43 21.96
N ILE A 170 9.72 -12.48 21.17
CA ILE A 170 10.70 -13.02 20.20
C ILE A 170 11.04 -11.98 19.13
N ILE A 171 10.02 -11.34 18.55
CA ILE A 171 10.20 -10.28 17.55
C ILE A 171 11.00 -9.11 18.14
N ALA A 172 10.68 -8.70 19.37
CA ALA A 172 11.39 -7.64 20.07
C ALA A 172 12.90 -7.92 20.20
N ASP A 173 13.28 -9.13 20.61
CA ASP A 173 14.69 -9.54 20.74
C ASP A 173 15.40 -9.58 19.37
N ILE A 174 14.74 -10.10 18.34
CA ILE A 174 15.23 -10.10 16.95
C ILE A 174 15.55 -8.67 16.48
N LEU A 175 14.61 -7.74 16.67
CA LEU A 175 14.76 -6.34 16.27
C LEU A 175 15.85 -5.64 17.08
N HIS A 176 15.89 -5.89 18.39
CA HIS A 176 16.91 -5.30 19.28
C HIS A 176 18.33 -5.71 18.88
N ARG A 177 18.53 -6.98 18.49
CA ARG A 177 19.84 -7.49 18.06
C ARG A 177 20.15 -7.18 16.59
N GLY A 178 19.12 -6.99 15.76
CA GLY A 178 19.23 -7.00 14.30
C GLY A 178 19.57 -8.38 13.75
N ASP A 179 19.00 -9.44 14.36
CA ASP A 179 19.36 -10.83 14.05
C ASP A 179 18.57 -11.36 12.84
N LEU A 180 19.20 -11.26 11.66
CA LEU A 180 18.61 -11.70 10.39
C LEU A 180 18.40 -13.22 10.32
N GLN A 181 19.22 -14.02 11.01
CA GLN A 181 19.08 -15.49 10.99
C GLN A 181 17.90 -15.92 11.86
N ALA A 182 17.78 -15.35 13.07
CA ALA A 182 16.63 -15.57 13.92
C ALA A 182 15.34 -15.09 13.26
N MET A 183 15.35 -13.95 12.57
CA MET A 183 14.21 -13.50 11.76
C MET A 183 13.78 -14.57 10.75
N LYS A 184 14.71 -15.06 9.93
CA LYS A 184 14.42 -16.05 8.87
C LYS A 184 13.94 -17.40 9.44
N GLY A 185 14.42 -17.79 10.61
CA GLY A 185 14.10 -19.07 11.23
C GLY A 185 12.89 -19.08 12.17
N LYS A 186 12.50 -17.92 12.73
CA LYS A 186 11.49 -17.84 13.80
C LYS A 186 10.27 -16.98 13.46
N VAL A 187 10.35 -16.13 12.43
CA VAL A 187 9.24 -15.23 12.07
C VAL A 187 8.55 -15.75 10.81
N GLN A 188 7.24 -15.90 10.89
CA GLN A 188 6.43 -16.34 9.77
C GLN A 188 6.01 -15.15 8.89
N PHE A 189 6.55 -15.10 7.68
CA PHE A 189 6.17 -14.14 6.64
C PHE A 189 5.27 -14.80 5.60
N PHE A 190 4.28 -14.07 5.13
CA PHE A 190 3.40 -14.46 4.03
C PHE A 190 3.63 -13.52 2.84
N GLY A 191 3.98 -14.12 1.71
CA GLY A 191 4.36 -13.40 0.49
C GLY A 191 5.87 -13.14 0.39
N ASN A 192 6.28 -12.74 -0.81
CA ASN A 192 7.67 -12.43 -1.13
C ASN A 192 8.05 -10.97 -0.88
N GLY A 193 7.08 -10.11 -0.53
CA GLY A 193 7.28 -8.67 -0.38
C GLY A 193 7.01 -7.86 -1.65
N PHE A 194 6.82 -8.50 -2.81
CA PHE A 194 6.66 -7.83 -4.11
C PHE A 194 5.33 -8.16 -4.79
N THR A 195 4.43 -8.86 -4.09
CA THR A 195 3.12 -9.25 -4.60
C THR A 195 2.03 -8.81 -3.63
N LYS A 196 0.91 -8.33 -4.18
CA LYS A 196 -0.21 -7.79 -3.39
C LYS A 196 -1.32 -8.81 -3.09
N LYS A 197 -1.10 -10.09 -3.38
CA LYS A 197 -2.14 -11.12 -3.20
C LYS A 197 -2.71 -11.17 -1.78
N ILE A 198 -1.91 -10.81 -0.79
CA ILE A 198 -2.32 -10.76 0.62
C ILE A 198 -3.34 -9.64 0.93
N LEU A 199 -3.38 -8.59 0.11
CA LEU A 199 -4.25 -7.41 0.27
C LEU A 199 -5.60 -7.58 -0.43
N LYS A 200 -5.71 -8.57 -1.33
CA LYS A 200 -6.90 -8.83 -2.14
C LYS A 200 -8.21 -8.84 -1.34
N PRO A 201 -8.28 -9.44 -0.13
CA PRO A 201 -9.53 -9.44 0.65
C PRO A 201 -10.05 -8.05 1.00
N LEU A 202 -9.21 -7.01 1.04
CA LEU A 202 -9.59 -5.65 1.41
C LEU A 202 -9.55 -4.66 0.24
N GLU A 203 -9.24 -5.13 -0.98
CA GLU A 203 -9.07 -4.26 -2.15
C GLU A 203 -10.37 -3.54 -2.55
N HIS A 204 -11.53 -4.03 -2.12
CA HIS A 204 -12.83 -3.39 -2.35
C HIS A 204 -13.09 -2.23 -1.37
N LEU A 205 -12.40 -2.20 -0.22
CA LEU A 205 -12.53 -1.16 0.80
C LEU A 205 -11.43 -0.10 0.70
N VAL A 206 -10.19 -0.53 0.43
CA VAL A 206 -8.98 0.29 0.50
C VAL A 206 -8.28 0.34 -0.86
N ASP A 207 -7.85 1.52 -1.27
CA ASP A 207 -7.06 1.71 -2.48
C ASP A 207 -5.57 1.48 -2.22
N PHE A 208 -5.13 0.22 -2.37
CA PHE A 208 -3.72 -0.12 -2.23
C PHE A 208 -2.86 0.22 -3.46
N GLU A 209 -3.41 0.86 -4.51
CA GLU A 209 -2.67 1.22 -5.71
C GLU A 209 -2.07 2.63 -5.67
N ASN A 210 -2.47 3.46 -4.70
CA ASN A 210 -1.88 4.77 -4.50
C ASN A 210 -0.52 4.72 -3.76
N ASP A 211 0.03 5.90 -3.48
CA ASP A 211 1.35 6.05 -2.87
C ASP A 211 1.36 6.01 -1.34
N ASN A 212 0.21 5.92 -0.68
CA ASN A 212 0.14 5.89 0.78
C ASN A 212 0.74 4.60 1.36
N HIS A 213 1.08 4.62 2.65
CA HIS A 213 1.40 3.38 3.36
C HIS A 213 0.20 2.87 4.13
N TYR A 214 -0.02 1.57 4.08
CA TYR A 214 -1.13 0.91 4.75
C TYR A 214 -0.62 -0.18 5.67
N LEU A 215 -1.16 -0.22 6.87
CA LEU A 215 -0.91 -1.24 7.88
C LEU A 215 -2.25 -1.88 8.24
N VAL A 216 -2.35 -3.20 8.21
CA VAL A 216 -3.63 -3.90 8.48
C VAL A 216 -3.42 -4.94 9.56
N LEU A 217 -4.10 -4.78 10.69
CA LEU A 217 -4.20 -5.79 11.73
C LEU A 217 -5.49 -6.58 11.56
N ILE A 218 -5.36 -7.89 11.46
CA ILE A 218 -6.47 -8.83 11.28
C ILE A 218 -6.18 -10.13 12.03
N GLU A 219 -7.22 -10.77 12.55
CA GLU A 219 -7.13 -12.12 13.10
C GLU A 219 -7.62 -13.15 12.08
N ALA A 220 -6.77 -14.12 11.78
CA ALA A 220 -7.09 -15.24 10.91
C ALA A 220 -7.21 -16.52 11.75
N LYS A 221 -8.33 -17.25 11.60
CA LYS A 221 -8.67 -18.44 12.43
C LYS A 221 -7.55 -19.48 12.58
N ALA A 222 -6.72 -19.70 11.55
CA ALA A 222 -5.64 -20.68 11.60
C ALA A 222 -4.26 -20.08 11.92
N LEU A 223 -4.12 -18.76 11.87
CA LEU A 223 -2.84 -18.07 11.93
C LEU A 223 -2.72 -17.09 13.11
N GLY A 224 -3.80 -16.83 13.84
CA GLY A 224 -3.80 -15.85 14.92
C GLY A 224 -3.76 -14.42 14.39
N LEU A 225 -3.07 -13.53 15.11
CA LEU A 225 -2.93 -12.12 14.76
C LEU A 225 -1.90 -11.93 13.63
N ILE A 226 -2.30 -11.23 12.57
CA ILE A 226 -1.47 -10.90 11.42
C ILE A 226 -1.41 -9.38 11.26
N CYS A 227 -0.23 -8.85 10.97
CA CYS A 227 -0.05 -7.50 10.47
C CYS A 227 0.37 -7.54 9.00
N GLN A 228 -0.41 -6.91 8.13
CA GLN A 228 -0.03 -6.64 6.74
C GLN A 228 0.61 -5.26 6.65
N VAL A 229 1.69 -5.16 5.88
CA VAL A 229 2.42 -3.92 5.65
C VAL A 229 2.50 -3.71 4.14
N ASN A 230 1.90 -2.62 3.66
CA ASN A 230 2.00 -2.16 2.28
C ASN A 230 2.63 -0.76 2.26
N LEU A 231 3.80 -0.64 1.63
CA LEU A 231 4.52 0.62 1.50
C LEU A 231 4.51 1.07 0.04
N PHE A 232 3.97 2.27 -0.16
CA PHE A 232 3.70 2.87 -1.45
C PHE A 232 2.83 1.91 -2.27
N ASN A 233 3.24 1.67 -3.50
CA ASN A 233 2.75 0.62 -4.38
C ASN A 233 3.94 -0.25 -4.83
N SER A 234 4.77 -0.70 -3.88
CA SER A 234 6.03 -1.39 -4.25
C SER A 234 6.36 -2.57 -3.35
N ILE A 235 6.06 -2.46 -2.05
CA ILE A 235 6.37 -3.52 -1.09
C ILE A 235 5.10 -3.89 -0.33
N SER A 236 4.76 -5.18 -0.31
CA SER A 236 3.59 -5.72 0.38
C SER A 236 3.91 -7.08 1.00
N ILE A 237 3.79 -7.19 2.33
CA ILE A 237 4.03 -8.44 3.08
C ILE A 237 3.07 -8.58 4.26
N ALA A 238 2.73 -9.82 4.63
CA ALA A 238 2.00 -10.11 5.85
C ALA A 238 2.89 -10.87 6.83
N ILE A 239 2.75 -10.57 8.11
CA ILE A 239 3.62 -11.08 9.18
C ILE A 239 2.72 -11.62 10.28
N GLN A 240 2.97 -12.85 10.72
CA GLN A 240 2.31 -13.40 11.90
C GLN A 240 2.85 -12.70 13.15
N MET A 241 2.01 -11.94 13.83
CA MET A 241 2.37 -11.22 15.03
C MET A 241 2.13 -12.04 16.29
N SER A 242 1.11 -12.91 16.29
CA SER A 242 0.84 -13.88 17.36
C SER A 242 0.13 -15.11 16.81
N THR A 243 0.29 -16.25 17.46
CA THR A 243 -0.53 -17.45 17.21
C THR A 243 -1.86 -17.43 17.97
N LYS A 244 -2.02 -16.51 18.92
CA LYS A 244 -3.23 -16.35 19.74
C LYS A 244 -4.31 -15.59 18.97
N GLN A 245 -5.54 -15.73 19.46
CA GLN A 245 -6.72 -14.98 19.02
C GLN A 245 -7.32 -14.20 20.19
N GLY A 246 -8.27 -13.31 19.90
CA GLY A 246 -8.98 -12.51 20.89
C GLY A 246 -8.40 -11.11 21.10
N TYR A 247 -7.48 -10.67 20.24
CA TYR A 247 -6.95 -9.31 20.24
C TYR A 247 -7.93 -8.30 19.63
N LEU A 248 -8.70 -8.69 18.60
CA LEU A 248 -9.48 -7.76 17.78
C LEU A 248 -11.00 -7.90 17.92
N ASP A 249 -11.52 -8.82 18.75
CA ASP A 249 -12.98 -9.10 18.85
C ASP A 249 -13.71 -9.12 17.49
N ARG A 250 -13.15 -9.86 16.52
CA ARG A 250 -13.63 -9.97 15.12
C ARG A 250 -13.58 -8.67 14.30
N ASN A 251 -12.83 -7.68 14.73
CA ASN A 251 -12.58 -6.44 14.03
C ASN A 251 -11.32 -6.51 13.14
N ILE A 252 -11.15 -5.52 12.28
CA ILE A 252 -9.95 -5.24 11.48
C ILE A 252 -9.55 -3.80 11.79
N ILE A 253 -8.25 -3.55 11.95
CA ILE A 253 -7.74 -2.18 12.12
C ILE A 253 -6.81 -1.85 10.96
N VAL A 254 -7.11 -0.78 10.24
CA VAL A 254 -6.32 -0.27 9.12
C VAL A 254 -5.68 1.05 9.49
N GLY A 255 -4.36 1.06 9.61
CA GLY A 255 -3.55 2.26 9.72
C GLY A 255 -3.23 2.82 8.34
N ILE A 256 -3.50 4.10 8.12
CA ILE A 256 -3.28 4.80 6.85
C ILE A 256 -2.29 5.94 7.10
N ASN A 257 -1.14 5.86 6.46
CA ASN A 257 -0.14 6.92 6.42
C ASN A 257 -0.23 7.66 5.08
N ASP A 258 -0.89 8.81 5.08
CA ASP A 258 -0.93 9.71 3.93
C ASP A 258 0.40 10.46 3.84
N ILE A 259 1.23 10.08 2.87
CA ILE A 259 2.58 10.62 2.73
C ILE A 259 2.54 12.10 2.31
N ARG A 260 1.55 12.48 1.50
CA ARG A 260 1.43 13.85 0.98
C ARG A 260 0.94 14.81 2.04
N LYS A 261 -0.03 14.38 2.86
CA LYS A 261 -0.54 15.17 4.00
C LYS A 261 0.32 15.05 5.25
N CYS A 262 1.22 14.06 5.31
CA CYS A 262 2.02 13.73 6.49
C CYS A 262 1.13 13.44 7.72
N THR A 263 0.03 12.72 7.50
CA THR A 263 -0.92 12.34 8.55
C THR A 263 -1.02 10.84 8.67
N PHE A 264 -1.25 10.36 9.90
CA PHE A 264 -1.53 8.97 10.19
C PHE A 264 -2.88 8.84 10.88
N GLU A 265 -3.76 7.98 10.37
CA GLU A 265 -5.04 7.64 11.00
C GLU A 265 -5.20 6.12 11.12
N LYS A 266 -6.04 5.69 12.07
CA LYS A 266 -6.43 4.29 12.24
C LYS A 266 -7.93 4.20 12.07
N LEU A 267 -8.38 3.25 11.26
CA LEU A 267 -9.79 2.99 11.00
C LEU A 267 -10.14 1.56 11.38
N ASP A 268 -11.30 1.38 11.99
CA ASP A 268 -11.90 0.06 12.14
C ASP A 268 -12.77 -0.34 10.93
N ILE A 269 -13.31 -1.56 10.94
CA ILE A 269 -14.15 -2.03 9.83
C ILE A 269 -15.42 -1.19 9.63
N CYS A 270 -16.02 -0.69 10.71
CA CYS A 270 -17.23 0.12 10.64
C CYS A 270 -16.93 1.50 10.03
N GLU A 271 -15.81 2.11 10.39
CA GLU A 271 -15.34 3.36 9.81
C GLU A 271 -14.95 3.21 8.35
N LEU A 272 -14.32 2.09 7.96
CA LEU A 272 -14.05 1.77 6.57
C LEU A 272 -15.34 1.68 5.76
N VAL A 273 -16.32 0.88 6.20
CA VAL A 273 -17.60 0.74 5.50
C VAL A 273 -18.30 2.09 5.33
N LYS A 274 -18.31 2.93 6.37
CA LYS A 274 -18.90 4.29 6.31
C LYS A 274 -18.23 5.22 5.30
N ARG A 275 -16.94 5.05 5.03
CA ARG A 275 -16.19 5.87 4.06
C ARG A 275 -16.25 5.30 2.64
N THR A 276 -16.42 3.99 2.51
CA THR A 276 -16.41 3.25 1.23
C THR A 276 -17.80 3.14 0.61
N TYR A 277 -18.87 3.05 1.42
CA TYR A 277 -20.24 2.84 0.98
C TYR A 277 -21.14 4.05 1.29
N SER A 278 -22.21 4.17 0.50
CA SER A 278 -23.28 5.14 0.71
C SER A 278 -24.04 4.90 2.03
N SER A 279 -24.78 5.92 2.45
CA SER A 279 -25.80 5.78 3.48
C SER A 279 -26.84 4.73 3.11
N ASN A 280 -27.48 4.13 4.11
CA ASN A 280 -28.51 3.13 3.91
C ASN A 280 -29.65 3.63 3.01
N GLU A 281 -29.89 2.90 1.93
CA GLU A 281 -31.12 2.96 1.16
C GLU A 281 -32.04 1.80 1.56
N TYR A 282 -33.35 2.02 1.49
CA TYR A 282 -34.33 1.04 1.92
C TYR A 282 -35.23 0.65 0.76
N ALA A 283 -35.34 -0.64 0.51
CA ALA A 283 -36.33 -1.21 -0.39
C ALA A 283 -37.27 -2.14 0.40
N PHE A 284 -38.57 -1.93 0.24
CA PHE A 284 -39.59 -2.67 0.97
C PHE A 284 -40.11 -3.83 0.13
N GLN A 285 -40.18 -5.02 0.74
CA GLN A 285 -40.94 -6.14 0.22
C GLN A 285 -42.31 -6.14 0.87
N PHE A 286 -43.35 -5.91 0.07
CA PHE A 286 -44.72 -5.84 0.55
C PHE A 286 -45.39 -7.21 0.61
N TRP A 287 -46.35 -7.34 1.52
CA TRP A 287 -47.22 -8.51 1.62
C TRP A 287 -48.61 -8.18 1.09
N PHE A 288 -49.16 -9.07 0.27
CA PHE A 288 -50.52 -8.99 -0.25
C PHE A 288 -51.24 -10.32 -0.05
N ALA A 289 -52.48 -10.28 0.44
CA ALA A 289 -53.29 -11.46 0.68
C ALA A 289 -53.82 -12.07 -0.63
N THR A 290 -54.01 -11.24 -1.66
CA THR A 290 -54.60 -11.63 -2.94
C THR A 290 -53.84 -11.05 -4.14
N LYS A 291 -54.00 -11.69 -5.31
CA LYS A 291 -53.44 -11.17 -6.58
C LYS A 291 -54.07 -9.83 -7.00
N ASP A 292 -55.32 -9.59 -6.64
CA ASP A 292 -56.00 -8.34 -6.93
C ASP A 292 -55.36 -7.17 -6.17
N GLN A 293 -55.06 -7.37 -4.87
CA GLN A 293 -54.33 -6.37 -4.07
C GLN A 293 -52.94 -6.06 -4.62
N LEU A 294 -52.24 -7.08 -5.12
CA LEU A 294 -50.94 -6.90 -5.80
C LEU A 294 -51.10 -6.08 -7.09
N SER A 295 -52.07 -6.43 -7.93
CA SER A 295 -52.31 -5.73 -9.21
C SER A 295 -52.69 -4.26 -8.99
N ASP A 296 -53.54 -3.99 -7.99
CA ASP A 296 -53.92 -2.64 -7.57
C ASP A 296 -52.71 -1.84 -7.07
N PHE A 297 -51.79 -2.49 -6.35
CA PHE A 297 -50.55 -1.88 -5.88
C PHE A 297 -49.58 -1.59 -7.02
N GLU A 298 -49.39 -2.51 -7.97
CA GLU A 298 -48.53 -2.30 -9.14
C GLU A 298 -49.01 -1.11 -9.99
N ALA A 299 -50.32 -0.98 -10.18
CA ALA A 299 -50.92 0.18 -10.84
C ALA A 299 -50.68 1.48 -10.05
N PHE A 300 -50.76 1.43 -8.71
CA PHE A 300 -50.48 2.56 -7.84
C PHE A 300 -49.01 2.99 -7.89
N GLN A 301 -48.07 2.04 -7.83
CA GLN A 301 -46.63 2.29 -7.88
C GLN A 301 -46.18 2.89 -9.22
N SER A 302 -46.95 2.67 -10.30
CA SER A 302 -46.70 3.26 -11.61
C SER A 302 -47.06 4.75 -11.72
N ASN A 303 -47.66 5.33 -10.67
CA ASN A 303 -47.98 6.76 -10.61
C ASN A 303 -46.69 7.60 -10.45
N THR A 304 -46.58 8.70 -11.19
CA THR A 304 -45.45 9.64 -11.10
C THR A 304 -45.31 10.34 -9.76
N GLU A 305 -46.39 10.42 -8.98
CA GLU A 305 -46.43 10.99 -7.62
C GLU A 305 -46.20 9.94 -6.53
N TYR A 306 -45.86 8.69 -6.89
CA TYR A 306 -45.59 7.64 -5.92
C TYR A 306 -44.37 7.98 -5.06
N GLU A 307 -44.59 8.06 -3.74
CA GLU A 307 -43.52 8.26 -2.77
C GLU A 307 -43.86 7.64 -1.41
N TYR A 308 -42.83 7.42 -0.59
CA TYR A 308 -43.02 7.09 0.82
C TYR A 308 -43.38 8.34 1.60
N TYR A 309 -44.26 8.20 2.59
CA TYR A 309 -44.53 9.28 3.52
C TYR A 309 -43.36 9.45 4.50
N TYR A 310 -42.90 10.69 4.66
CA TYR A 310 -41.85 11.07 5.60
C TYR A 310 -42.41 11.90 6.76
N GLU A 311 -42.00 11.56 7.97
CA GLU A 311 -42.22 12.36 9.17
C GLU A 311 -40.86 12.76 9.76
N ASN A 312 -40.57 14.07 9.79
CA ASN A 312 -39.26 14.61 10.18
C ASN A 312 -38.09 13.96 9.41
N ASP A 313 -38.21 13.88 8.08
CA ASP A 313 -37.24 13.25 7.17
C ASP A 313 -36.98 11.75 7.41
N ARG A 314 -37.93 11.04 8.04
CA ARG A 314 -37.83 9.61 8.33
C ARG A 314 -39.08 8.87 7.88
N ILE A 315 -38.92 7.60 7.52
CA ILE A 315 -40.05 6.71 7.22
C ILE A 315 -40.47 6.02 8.53
N PRO A 316 -41.66 6.27 9.08
CA PRO A 316 -42.17 5.54 10.24
C PRO A 316 -42.78 4.19 9.86
N PHE A 317 -42.81 3.27 10.84
CA PHE A 317 -43.66 2.08 10.77
C PHE A 317 -44.94 2.29 11.58
N TYR A 318 -46.04 1.82 11.02
CA TYR A 318 -47.37 1.87 11.61
C TYR A 318 -47.85 0.48 11.98
N ASP A 319 -48.74 0.40 12.98
CA ASP A 319 -49.57 -0.78 13.20
C ASP A 319 -50.75 -0.84 12.21
N ARG A 320 -51.51 -1.94 12.28
CA ARG A 320 -52.70 -2.16 11.45
C ARG A 320 -53.83 -1.13 11.62
N TRP A 321 -53.76 -0.28 12.64
CA TRP A 321 -54.73 0.78 12.91
C TRP A 321 -54.19 2.16 12.47
N GLY A 322 -53.03 2.21 11.82
CA GLY A 322 -52.41 3.45 11.37
C GLY A 322 -51.75 4.27 12.49
N ARG A 323 -51.49 3.68 13.66
CA ARG A 323 -50.74 4.36 14.74
C ARG A 323 -49.25 4.08 14.58
N ILE A 324 -48.43 5.10 14.79
CA ILE A 324 -46.97 4.98 14.73
C ILE A 324 -46.49 4.00 15.79
N ARG A 325 -45.84 2.93 15.35
CA ARG A 325 -45.14 1.95 16.20
C ARG A 325 -43.68 2.31 16.36
N TYR A 326 -43.05 2.74 15.26
CA TYR A 326 -41.65 3.15 15.22
C TYR A 326 -41.54 4.45 14.45
N THR A 327 -40.89 5.44 15.05
CA THR A 327 -40.68 6.77 14.45
C THR A 327 -39.69 6.75 13.28
N SER A 328 -38.89 5.69 13.18
CA SER A 328 -37.98 5.43 12.08
C SER A 328 -37.91 3.93 11.82
N ILE A 329 -37.83 3.54 10.55
CA ILE A 329 -37.50 2.15 10.18
C ILE A 329 -36.22 1.67 10.87
N ASN A 330 -35.21 2.53 11.08
CA ASN A 330 -33.98 2.14 11.79
C ASN A 330 -34.22 1.71 13.23
N ASP A 331 -35.20 2.30 13.92
CA ASP A 331 -35.52 1.96 15.31
C ASP A 331 -35.99 0.49 15.42
N LYS A 332 -36.61 -0.02 14.35
CA LYS A 332 -36.99 -1.42 14.22
C LYS A 332 -35.81 -2.28 13.76
N LEU A 333 -35.14 -1.88 12.67
CA LEU A 333 -34.15 -2.72 11.98
C LEU A 333 -32.85 -2.94 12.78
N LEU A 334 -32.55 -2.13 13.80
CA LEU A 334 -31.41 -2.30 14.69
C LEU A 334 -31.67 -3.26 15.86
N GLN A 335 -32.87 -3.82 15.98
CA GLN A 335 -33.21 -4.73 17.07
C GLN A 335 -32.50 -6.09 16.92
N PRO A 336 -31.86 -6.61 17.98
CA PRO A 336 -30.97 -7.78 17.90
C PRO A 336 -31.68 -9.12 17.63
N ASN A 337 -33.01 -9.17 17.76
CA ASN A 337 -33.83 -10.36 17.56
C ASN A 337 -34.27 -10.56 16.10
N LEU A 338 -34.00 -9.60 15.21
CA LEU A 338 -34.35 -9.72 13.80
C LEU A 338 -33.35 -10.60 13.05
N SER A 339 -33.84 -11.34 12.05
CA SER A 339 -33.00 -12.15 11.18
C SER A 339 -32.40 -11.29 10.08
N HIS A 340 -31.07 -11.26 10.00
CA HIS A 340 -30.32 -10.54 8.96
C HIS A 340 -29.76 -11.55 7.96
N VAL A 341 -30.22 -11.47 6.70
CA VAL A 341 -29.79 -12.32 5.60
C VAL A 341 -29.01 -11.46 4.61
N ALA A 342 -27.74 -11.80 4.38
CA ALA A 342 -26.93 -11.17 3.34
C ALA A 342 -27.39 -11.64 1.95
N GLU A 343 -27.74 -10.70 1.07
CA GLU A 343 -28.15 -10.95 -0.33
C GLU A 343 -27.22 -10.28 -1.36
N GLY A 344 -26.28 -9.45 -0.92
CA GLY A 344 -25.37 -8.68 -1.79
C GLY A 344 -24.12 -9.42 -2.25
N ASP A 345 -23.24 -8.72 -2.99
CA ASP A 345 -21.93 -9.23 -3.41
C ASP A 345 -20.78 -8.81 -2.48
N ASP A 346 -21.08 -7.96 -1.48
CA ASP A 346 -20.18 -7.36 -0.49
C ASP A 346 -19.00 -6.57 -1.09
N VAL A 347 -18.97 -6.38 -2.41
CA VAL A 347 -17.89 -5.73 -3.15
C VAL A 347 -18.36 -4.41 -3.74
N ASN A 348 -19.47 -4.43 -4.48
CA ASN A 348 -20.08 -3.26 -5.09
C ASN A 348 -21.34 -2.84 -4.33
N GLU A 349 -22.09 -3.80 -3.80
CA GLU A 349 -23.31 -3.55 -3.05
C GLU A 349 -23.40 -4.49 -1.84
N ILE A 350 -23.61 -3.90 -0.66
CA ILE A 350 -23.98 -4.63 0.54
C ILE A 350 -25.51 -4.59 0.61
N ILE A 351 -26.13 -5.75 0.54
CA ILE A 351 -27.59 -5.89 0.66
C ILE A 351 -27.88 -6.80 1.85
N THR A 352 -28.56 -6.26 2.85
CA THR A 352 -29.05 -7.04 4.00
C THR A 352 -30.57 -7.05 3.96
N LYS A 353 -31.15 -8.24 3.77
CA LYS A 353 -32.59 -8.46 3.93
C LYS A 353 -32.90 -8.75 5.39
N ILE A 354 -33.91 -8.06 5.91
CA ILE A 354 -34.42 -8.20 7.27
C ILE A 354 -35.89 -8.55 7.17
N GLU A 355 -36.26 -9.74 7.64
CA GLU A 355 -37.66 -10.15 7.75
C GLU A 355 -38.26 -9.58 9.03
N LEU A 356 -39.44 -8.98 8.92
CA LEU A 356 -40.12 -8.38 10.06
C LEU A 356 -40.82 -9.46 10.88
N ASP A 357 -40.63 -9.42 12.20
CA ASP A 357 -41.18 -10.38 13.17
C ASP A 357 -42.56 -9.99 13.70
N GLU A 358 -43.12 -8.88 13.23
CA GLU A 358 -44.46 -8.40 13.57
C GLU A 358 -45.13 -7.72 12.37
N GLU A 359 -46.45 -7.54 12.44
CA GLU A 359 -47.26 -6.92 11.40
C GLU A 359 -47.04 -5.39 11.38
N LEU A 360 -46.22 -4.91 10.45
CA LEU A 360 -45.90 -3.49 10.28
C LEU A 360 -46.28 -2.98 8.89
N PHE A 361 -46.62 -1.69 8.85
CA PHE A 361 -47.07 -1.01 7.63
C PHE A 361 -46.23 0.24 7.39
N VAL A 362 -46.03 0.57 6.12
CA VAL A 362 -45.55 1.91 5.71
C VAL A 362 -46.68 2.66 5.02
N MET A 363 -46.65 3.98 5.13
CA MET A 363 -47.62 4.85 4.49
C MET A 363 -47.07 5.39 3.17
N LEU A 364 -47.90 5.39 2.13
CA LEU A 364 -47.56 5.78 0.77
C LEU A 364 -48.42 6.93 0.28
N SER A 365 -47.84 7.77 -0.56
CA SER A 365 -48.49 8.87 -1.27
C SER A 365 -48.59 8.58 -2.77
N PRO A 366 -49.61 9.11 -3.47
CA PRO A 366 -50.71 9.93 -2.95
C PRO A 366 -51.79 9.10 -2.23
N GLY A 367 -52.52 9.73 -1.30
CA GLY A 367 -53.73 9.16 -0.69
C GLY A 367 -53.55 8.38 0.62
N MET A 368 -52.39 8.51 1.31
CA MET A 368 -52.14 7.97 2.65
C MET A 368 -52.50 6.49 2.79
N ARG A 369 -52.02 5.67 1.84
CA ARG A 369 -52.28 4.22 1.82
C ARG A 369 -51.30 3.49 2.71
N PHE A 370 -51.81 2.66 3.61
CA PHE A 370 -50.98 1.77 4.44
C PHE A 370 -50.80 0.43 3.74
N VAL A 371 -49.54 0.02 3.54
CA VAL A 371 -49.22 -1.28 2.92
C VAL A 371 -48.34 -2.08 3.86
N GLN A 372 -48.71 -3.33 4.07
CA GLN A 372 -47.99 -4.24 4.96
C GLN A 372 -46.63 -4.57 4.39
N VAL A 373 -45.60 -4.51 5.22
CA VAL A 373 -44.23 -4.87 4.87
C VAL A 373 -43.93 -6.26 5.41
N ALA A 374 -43.47 -7.15 4.54
CA ALA A 374 -42.96 -8.47 4.90
C ALA A 374 -41.47 -8.41 5.29
N ALA A 375 -40.68 -7.66 4.53
CA ALA A 375 -39.24 -7.54 4.75
C ALA A 375 -38.72 -6.18 4.26
N VAL A 376 -37.58 -5.76 4.80
CA VAL A 376 -36.85 -4.58 4.34
C VAL A 376 -35.47 -5.03 3.85
N ARG A 377 -35.08 -4.55 2.68
CA ARG A 377 -33.71 -4.63 2.19
C ARG A 377 -33.01 -3.31 2.51
N ILE A 378 -31.94 -3.39 3.29
CA ILE A 378 -30.98 -2.30 3.46
C ILE A 378 -29.95 -2.47 2.36
N ILE A 379 -29.81 -1.44 1.52
CA ILE A 379 -28.91 -1.41 0.37
C ILE A 379 -27.87 -0.33 0.64
N GLN A 380 -26.60 -0.69 0.53
CA GLN A 380 -25.49 0.26 0.55
C GLN A 380 -24.65 0.02 -0.70
N ARG A 381 -24.53 1.05 -1.55
CA ARG A 381 -23.71 1.00 -2.77
C ARG A 381 -22.33 1.56 -2.52
N ARG A 382 -21.30 0.93 -3.07
CA ARG A 382 -19.92 1.41 -3.01
C ARG A 382 -19.81 2.75 -3.75
N ILE A 383 -19.30 3.76 -3.06
CA ILE A 383 -19.09 5.12 -3.60
C ILE A 383 -17.61 5.41 -3.87
N GLY A 384 -16.70 4.62 -3.29
CA GLY A 384 -15.26 4.79 -3.48
C GLY A 384 -14.46 3.73 -2.72
N LYS A 385 -13.17 4.00 -2.56
CA LYS A 385 -12.25 3.29 -1.67
C LYS A 385 -11.55 4.32 -0.79
N VAL A 386 -11.12 3.89 0.39
CA VAL A 386 -10.32 4.73 1.31
C VAL A 386 -8.86 4.79 0.86
#